data_AF-A0A7C7L656-F1
#
_entry.id   AF-A0A7C7L656-F1
#
_cell.length_a   1.000
_cell.length_b   1.000
_cell.length_c   1.000
_cell.angle_alpha   90.00
_cell.angle_beta   90.00
_cell.angle_gamma   90.00
#
_symmetry.space_group_name_H-M   'P 1'
#
loop_
_entity.id
_entity.type
_entity.pdbx_description
1 polymer ?
#
loop_
_entity_poly.entity_id
_entity_poly.type
_entity_poly.pdbx_seq_one_letter_code
_entity_poly.pdbx_strand_id
1 'polypeptide(L)'
;MRRLIYPAREDGLCSNVAGRVVVDLTDGPEEVTALLLRIPISGHPPNLVVGDERGFFAVEYSTYEYAVRKPRDGMVAVTNHFVSLSGPKRPEELQGNSKVRYKNLLRIVPEGPRTPERAMEVLGDHSEPGAICQHGQAGMHTSVAYVVVPSERAIYFAYGKPCRVPFEKYEL
;
A
#
# COMPACT_ATOMS: atom_id res chain seq x y z
N MET A 1 2.87 29.32 1.61
CA MET A 1 1.77 28.37 1.91
C MET A 1 1.76 27.26 0.88
N ARG A 2 2.05 26.01 1.26
CA ARG A 2 1.83 24.86 0.36
C ARG A 2 0.31 24.68 0.22
N ARG A 3 -0.24 24.87 -0.99
CA ARG A 3 -1.64 24.50 -1.28
C ARG A 3 -1.83 23.04 -0.89
N LEU A 4 -2.82 22.75 -0.05
CA LEU A 4 -3.27 21.38 0.15
C LEU A 4 -3.67 20.83 -1.23
N ILE A 5 -3.01 19.75 -1.64
CA ILE A 5 -3.27 19.07 -2.93
C ILE A 5 -4.67 18.41 -2.94
N TYR A 6 -5.30 18.32 -1.77
CA TYR A 6 -6.52 17.58 -1.51
C TYR A 6 -7.57 18.48 -0.85
N PRO A 7 -8.84 18.42 -1.28
CA PRO A 7 -9.92 19.07 -0.55
C PRO A 7 -10.02 18.44 0.83
N ALA A 8 -9.82 19.23 1.87
CA ALA A 8 -10.03 18.81 3.25
C ALA A 8 -11.52 18.89 3.57
N ARG A 9 -12.02 17.89 4.29
CA ARG A 9 -13.30 17.93 4.98
C ARG A 9 -13.07 18.15 6.46
N GLU A 10 -13.87 19.03 7.07
CA GLU A 10 -13.77 19.36 8.50
C GLU A 10 -14.26 18.21 9.41
N ASP A 11 -15.18 17.39 8.90
CA ASP A 11 -15.73 16.21 9.58
C ASP A 11 -14.92 14.93 9.35
N GLY A 12 -13.81 15.00 8.60
CA GLY A 12 -13.06 13.81 8.20
C GLY A 12 -11.87 13.50 9.08
N LEU A 13 -11.68 12.20 9.38
CA LEU A 13 -10.50 11.71 10.09
C LEU A 13 -9.24 11.88 9.24
N CYS A 14 -8.13 12.21 9.89
CA CYS A 14 -6.82 12.13 9.25
C CYS A 14 -6.56 10.68 8.77
N SER A 15 -6.06 10.52 7.55
CA SER A 15 -5.78 9.21 6.94
C SER A 15 -4.91 8.29 7.80
N ASN A 16 -3.97 8.85 8.56
CA ASN A 16 -3.10 8.06 9.46
C ASN A 16 -3.86 7.51 10.67
N VAL A 17 -4.93 8.19 11.09
CA VAL A 17 -5.81 7.73 12.18
C VAL A 17 -6.78 6.67 11.65
N ALA A 18 -7.24 6.80 10.39
CA ALA A 18 -8.14 5.84 9.78
C ALA A 18 -7.59 4.40 9.82
N GLY A 19 -6.29 4.21 9.55
CA GLY A 19 -5.65 2.89 9.64
C GLY A 19 -5.73 2.29 11.06
N ARG A 20 -5.52 3.11 12.10
CA ARG A 20 -5.64 2.68 13.50
C ARG A 20 -7.07 2.31 13.86
N VAL A 21 -8.04 3.13 13.45
CA VAL A 21 -9.47 2.89 13.69
C VAL A 21 -9.93 1.60 13.03
N VAL A 22 -9.47 1.33 11.80
CA VAL A 22 -9.75 0.07 11.11
C VAL A 22 -9.21 -1.12 11.88
N VAL A 23 -7.96 -1.09 12.33
CA VAL A 23 -7.35 -2.20 13.08
C VAL A 23 -8.03 -2.43 14.43
N ASP A 24 -8.42 -1.36 15.14
CA ASP A 24 -8.99 -1.48 16.49
C ASP A 24 -10.47 -1.90 16.51
N LEU A 25 -11.24 -1.58 15.46
CA LEU A 25 -12.70 -1.71 15.46
C LEU A 25 -13.24 -2.76 14.48
N THR A 26 -12.38 -3.56 13.86
CA THR A 26 -12.82 -4.61 12.92
C THR A 26 -12.15 -5.93 13.21
N ASP A 27 -12.92 -7.01 13.08
CA ASP A 27 -12.44 -8.38 13.28
C ASP A 27 -12.04 -9.07 11.96
N GLY A 28 -12.27 -8.41 10.82
CA GLY A 28 -11.87 -8.94 9.53
C GLY A 28 -12.11 -8.03 8.33
N PRO A 29 -11.61 -8.43 7.15
CA PRO A 29 -11.61 -7.58 5.95
C PRO A 29 -13.00 -7.11 5.49
N GLU A 30 -14.05 -7.90 5.71
CA GLU A 30 -15.42 -7.53 5.31
C GLU A 30 -15.93 -6.31 6.08
N GLU A 31 -15.64 -6.23 7.38
CA GLU A 31 -16.04 -5.12 8.25
C GLU A 31 -15.27 -3.84 7.93
N VAL A 32 -14.02 -3.96 7.47
CA VAL A 32 -13.19 -2.81 7.06
C VAL A 32 -13.88 -1.97 5.99
N THR A 33 -14.45 -2.60 4.98
CA THR A 33 -15.13 -1.86 3.90
C THR A 33 -16.38 -1.16 4.43
N ALA A 34 -17.17 -1.83 5.28
CA ALA A 34 -18.34 -1.25 5.91
C ALA A 34 -17.99 -0.08 6.85
N LEU A 35 -16.86 -0.15 7.54
CA LEU A 35 -16.38 0.91 8.42
C LEU A 35 -15.85 2.11 7.61
N LEU A 36 -15.01 1.88 6.61
CA LEU A 36 -14.47 2.95 5.74
C LEU A 36 -15.58 3.72 5.02
N LEU A 37 -16.70 3.08 4.71
CA LEU A 37 -17.90 3.73 4.17
C LEU A 37 -18.56 4.74 5.11
N ARG A 38 -18.37 4.59 6.42
CA ARG A 38 -19.02 5.39 7.45
C ARG A 38 -18.13 6.49 8.01
N ILE A 39 -16.84 6.43 7.72
CA ILE A 39 -15.85 7.38 8.23
C ILE A 39 -15.36 8.25 7.08
N PRO A 40 -15.73 9.53 7.03
CA PRO A 40 -15.10 10.46 6.09
C PRO A 40 -13.60 10.54 6.39
N ILE A 41 -12.75 10.41 5.37
CA ILE A 41 -11.30 10.58 5.51
C ILE A 41 -10.89 11.90 4.85
N SER A 42 -10.10 12.70 5.56
CA SER A 42 -9.61 14.01 5.15
C SER A 42 -8.09 14.04 5.07
N GLY A 43 -7.55 14.95 4.26
CA GLY A 43 -6.11 15.18 4.14
C GLY A 43 -5.47 14.36 3.02
N HIS A 44 -4.94 13.17 3.31
CA HIS A 44 -4.17 12.38 2.33
C HIS A 44 -4.90 11.08 1.93
N PRO A 45 -5.56 11.04 0.77
CA PRO A 45 -6.26 9.88 0.25
C PRO A 45 -5.39 8.61 0.29
N PRO A 46 -5.72 7.62 1.15
CA PRO A 46 -4.92 6.42 1.26
C PRO A 46 -5.21 5.43 0.12
N ASN A 47 -4.22 4.61 -0.19
CA ASN A 47 -4.46 3.29 -0.76
C ASN A 47 -4.13 2.27 0.33
N LEU A 48 -5.09 1.43 0.68
CA LEU A 48 -4.95 0.43 1.73
C LEU A 48 -4.93 -0.96 1.10
N VAL A 49 -4.11 -1.85 1.64
CA VAL A 49 -4.25 -3.30 1.43
C VAL A 49 -4.81 -3.86 2.72
N VAL A 50 -5.92 -4.57 2.62
CA VAL A 50 -6.66 -5.15 3.74
C VAL A 50 -6.73 -6.64 3.51
N GLY A 51 -6.42 -7.44 4.52
CA GLY A 51 -6.52 -8.88 4.41
C GLY A 51 -6.23 -9.64 5.69
N ASP A 52 -6.66 -10.90 5.70
CA ASP A 52 -6.42 -11.91 6.72
C ASP A 52 -6.07 -13.26 6.03
N GLU A 53 -6.13 -14.36 6.79
CA GLU A 53 -5.90 -15.71 6.27
C GLU A 53 -6.95 -16.20 5.25
N ARG A 54 -8.13 -15.57 5.21
CA ARG A 54 -9.24 -15.92 4.31
C ARG A 54 -9.17 -15.18 2.98
N GLY A 55 -8.49 -14.04 2.94
CA GLY A 55 -8.26 -13.29 1.70
C GLY A 55 -7.85 -11.85 1.92
N PHE A 56 -7.65 -11.14 0.81
CA PHE A 56 -7.22 -9.76 0.80
C PHE A 56 -7.79 -8.99 -0.39
N PHE A 57 -7.77 -7.66 -0.29
CA PHE A 57 -8.13 -6.73 -1.35
C PHE A 57 -7.42 -5.38 -1.14
N ALA A 58 -7.52 -4.49 -2.13
CA ALA A 58 -7.09 -3.11 -1.98
C ALA A 58 -8.28 -2.15 -1.94
N VAL A 59 -8.15 -1.06 -1.19
CA VAL A 59 -9.10 0.05 -1.16
C VAL A 59 -8.38 1.32 -1.62
N GLU A 60 -8.89 1.95 -2.66
CA GLU A 60 -8.52 3.31 -3.04
C GLU A 60 -9.56 4.25 -2.43
N TYR A 61 -9.13 5.21 -1.62
CA TYR A 61 -10.07 6.08 -0.90
C TYR A 61 -9.72 7.55 -1.14
N SER A 62 -10.60 8.29 -1.81
CA SER A 62 -10.57 9.74 -1.96
C SER A 62 -11.46 10.42 -0.91
N THR A 63 -11.42 11.75 -0.82
CA THR A 63 -12.28 12.50 0.11
C THR A 63 -13.78 12.22 -0.06
N TYR A 64 -14.21 11.83 -1.26
CA TYR A 64 -15.64 11.68 -1.60
C TYR A 64 -15.98 10.35 -2.28
N GLU A 65 -14.99 9.58 -2.70
CA GLU A 65 -15.17 8.36 -3.49
C GLU A 65 -14.26 7.28 -2.93
N TYR A 66 -14.67 6.03 -3.09
CA TYR A 66 -13.81 4.89 -2.81
C TYR A 66 -14.00 3.85 -3.91
N ALA A 67 -12.97 3.02 -4.09
CA ALA A 67 -13.02 1.86 -4.97
C ALA A 67 -12.40 0.66 -4.26
N VAL A 68 -13.07 -0.48 -4.34
CA VAL A 68 -12.54 -1.77 -3.86
C VAL A 68 -12.01 -2.55 -5.05
N ARG A 69 -10.75 -2.95 -4.95
CA ARG A 69 -10.05 -3.75 -5.95
C ARG A 69 -9.79 -5.15 -5.41
N LYS A 70 -10.55 -6.11 -5.91
CA LYS A 70 -10.33 -7.53 -5.66
C LYS A 70 -9.03 -8.00 -6.33
N PRO A 71 -8.35 -9.00 -5.77
CA PRO A 71 -7.17 -9.58 -6.38
C PRO A 71 -7.51 -10.19 -7.75
N ARG A 72 -6.56 -10.10 -8.67
CA ARG A 72 -6.57 -10.80 -9.96
C ARG A 72 -5.35 -11.71 -10.01
N ASP A 73 -5.53 -12.95 -10.43
CA ASP A 73 -4.47 -13.96 -10.49
C ASP A 73 -3.71 -14.12 -9.15
N GLY A 74 -4.46 -14.04 -8.05
CA GLY A 74 -3.95 -14.16 -6.69
C GLY A 74 -3.07 -12.98 -6.23
N MET A 75 -3.18 -11.80 -6.84
CA MET A 75 -2.47 -10.60 -6.40
C MET A 75 -3.27 -9.30 -6.57
N VAL A 76 -2.93 -8.28 -5.78
CA VAL A 76 -3.33 -6.90 -6.01
C VAL A 76 -2.12 -6.00 -5.76
N ALA A 77 -1.76 -5.18 -6.75
CA ALA A 77 -0.66 -4.24 -6.60
C ALA A 77 -1.21 -2.87 -6.20
N VAL A 78 -0.51 -2.20 -5.28
CA VAL A 78 -0.82 -0.86 -4.82
C VAL A 78 0.48 -0.05 -4.79
N THR A 79 0.42 1.17 -5.33
CA THR A 79 1.53 2.13 -5.22
C THR A 79 0.97 3.47 -4.75
N ASN A 80 1.37 4.59 -5.34
CA ASN A 80 1.02 5.94 -4.91
C ASN A 80 0.14 6.68 -5.93
N HIS A 81 -0.57 5.95 -6.78
CA HIS A 81 -1.61 6.49 -7.65
C HIS A 81 -2.85 5.58 -7.59
N PHE A 82 -4.00 6.18 -7.88
CA PHE A 82 -5.25 5.44 -8.06
C PHE A 82 -5.28 4.78 -9.44
N VAL A 83 -5.81 3.56 -9.48
CA VAL A 83 -6.04 2.79 -10.70
C VAL A 83 -7.53 2.77 -11.05
N SER A 84 -8.40 2.76 -10.04
CA SER A 84 -9.85 2.72 -10.21
C SER A 84 -10.52 4.07 -10.00
N LEU A 85 -9.85 5.02 -9.35
CA LEU A 85 -10.33 6.39 -9.17
C LEU A 85 -9.50 7.39 -9.99
N SER A 86 -10.09 8.54 -10.32
CA SER A 86 -9.44 9.61 -11.09
C SER A 86 -8.30 10.30 -10.32
N GLY A 87 -8.44 10.35 -8.98
CA GLY A 87 -7.48 10.93 -8.04
C GLY A 87 -7.16 12.42 -8.28
N PRO A 88 -6.47 13.06 -7.33
CA PRO A 88 -5.97 14.42 -7.54
C PRO A 88 -4.69 14.39 -8.36
N LYS A 89 -4.44 15.47 -9.11
CA LYS A 89 -3.22 15.63 -9.90
C LYS A 89 -2.00 15.69 -8.97
N ARG A 90 -0.99 14.89 -9.29
CA ARG A 90 0.32 14.86 -8.62
C ARG A 90 1.39 15.41 -9.56
N PRO A 91 2.55 15.86 -9.04
CA PRO A 91 3.71 16.15 -9.87
C PRO A 91 4.02 14.98 -10.81
N GLU A 92 4.32 15.29 -12.08
CA GLU A 92 4.49 14.29 -13.13
C GLU A 92 5.56 13.24 -12.78
N GLU A 93 6.67 13.67 -12.17
CA GLU A 93 7.76 12.80 -11.74
C GLU A 93 7.29 11.74 -10.70
N LEU A 94 6.51 12.17 -9.70
CA LEU A 94 5.95 11.27 -8.68
C LEU A 94 4.90 10.33 -9.27
N GLN A 95 4.07 10.83 -10.18
CA GLN A 95 3.05 10.02 -10.85
C GLN A 95 3.71 9.00 -11.81
N GLY A 96 4.75 9.41 -12.53
CA GLY A 96 5.57 8.57 -13.39
C GLY A 96 6.24 7.45 -12.59
N ASN A 97 6.94 7.80 -11.51
CA ASN A 97 7.56 6.84 -10.59
C ASN A 97 6.56 5.80 -10.08
N SER A 98 5.39 6.25 -9.62
CA SER A 98 4.36 5.34 -9.15
C SER A 98 3.86 4.38 -10.24
N LYS A 99 3.68 4.86 -11.47
CA LYS A 99 3.20 4.05 -12.59
C LYS A 99 4.24 3.02 -13.04
N VAL A 100 5.52 3.38 -13.09
CA VAL A 100 6.57 2.42 -13.48
C VAL A 100 6.76 1.33 -12.42
N ARG A 101 6.73 1.67 -11.12
CA ARG A 101 6.77 0.67 -10.03
C ARG A 101 5.57 -0.25 -10.07
N TYR A 102 4.38 0.28 -10.34
CA TYR A 102 3.18 -0.53 -10.48
C TYR A 102 3.29 -1.53 -11.62
N LYS A 103 3.78 -1.10 -12.79
CA LYS A 103 4.06 -2.01 -13.92
C LYS A 103 5.10 -3.06 -13.57
N ASN A 104 6.16 -2.68 -12.84
CA ASN A 104 7.19 -3.61 -12.41
C ASN A 104 6.62 -4.67 -11.44
N LEU A 105 5.83 -4.28 -10.44
CA LEU A 105 5.13 -5.22 -9.54
C LEU A 105 4.26 -6.21 -10.32
N LEU A 106 3.47 -5.75 -11.29
CA LEU A 106 2.64 -6.63 -12.11
C LEU A 106 3.45 -7.62 -12.96
N ARG A 107 4.73 -7.33 -13.22
CA ARG A 107 5.63 -8.22 -13.95
C ARG A 107 6.31 -9.22 -13.01
N ILE A 108 6.93 -8.76 -11.91
CA ILE A 108 7.80 -9.61 -11.07
C ILE A 108 7.05 -10.44 -10.03
N VAL A 109 5.86 -9.99 -9.60
CA VAL A 109 5.08 -10.69 -8.56
C VAL A 109 4.46 -11.98 -9.07
N PRO A 110 3.93 -12.08 -10.31
CA PRO A 110 3.51 -13.36 -10.88
C PRO A 110 4.66 -14.35 -11.09
N GLU A 111 5.90 -13.87 -11.18
CA GLU A 111 7.09 -14.70 -11.36
C GLU A 111 7.49 -15.35 -10.03
N GLY A 112 7.31 -16.67 -9.94
CA GLY A 112 7.84 -17.49 -8.85
C GLY A 112 6.82 -17.88 -7.78
N PRO A 113 7.28 -18.49 -6.68
CA PRO A 113 6.41 -19.06 -5.66
C PRO A 113 5.76 -17.96 -4.79
N ARG A 114 4.56 -18.25 -4.27
CA ARG A 114 3.83 -17.37 -3.34
C ARG A 114 4.33 -17.60 -1.90
N THR A 115 5.57 -17.21 -1.61
CA THR A 115 6.18 -17.37 -0.27
C THR A 115 6.60 -16.03 0.34
N PRO A 116 6.74 -15.95 1.68
CA PRO A 116 7.28 -14.76 2.34
C PRO A 116 8.66 -14.37 1.81
N GLU A 117 9.54 -15.33 1.54
CA GLU A 117 10.88 -15.11 1.00
C GLU A 117 10.84 -14.41 -0.35
N ARG A 118 9.95 -14.89 -1.24
CA ARG A 118 9.77 -14.25 -2.55
C ARG A 118 9.21 -12.84 -2.42
N ALA A 119 8.30 -12.60 -1.47
CA ALA A 119 7.81 -11.25 -1.19
C ALA A 119 8.94 -10.33 -0.69
N MET A 120 9.83 -10.82 0.17
CA MET A 120 11.01 -10.07 0.64
C MET A 120 11.96 -9.73 -0.51
N GLU A 121 12.20 -10.66 -1.44
CA GLU A 121 12.99 -10.42 -2.67
C GLU A 121 12.36 -9.33 -3.54
N VAL A 122 11.04 -9.40 -3.78
CA VAL A 122 10.29 -8.41 -4.56
C VAL A 122 10.41 -7.02 -3.92
N LEU A 123 10.32 -6.91 -2.59
CA LEU A 123 10.51 -5.64 -1.90
C LEU A 123 11.93 -5.10 -2.01
N GLY A 124 12.92 -6.00 -2.11
CA GLY A 124 14.33 -5.70 -2.37
C GLY A 124 14.67 -5.39 -3.84
N ASP A 125 13.72 -5.53 -4.77
CA ASP A 125 13.97 -5.28 -6.19
C ASP A 125 14.43 -3.83 -6.43
N HIS A 126 15.63 -3.67 -6.99
CA HIS A 126 16.17 -2.38 -7.41
C HIS A 126 16.22 -2.24 -8.94
N SER A 127 15.65 -3.18 -9.69
CA SER A 127 15.73 -3.15 -11.15
C SER A 127 15.05 -1.91 -11.74
N GLU A 128 15.68 -1.31 -12.74
CA GLU A 128 15.14 -0.14 -13.45
C GLU A 128 14.67 -0.53 -14.86
N PRO A 129 13.59 0.09 -15.35
CA PRO A 129 12.77 1.11 -14.69
C PRO A 129 11.80 0.53 -13.66
N GLY A 130 11.60 1.24 -12.56
CA GLY A 130 10.52 0.95 -11.61
C GLY A 130 10.94 0.13 -10.40
N ALA A 131 12.15 0.37 -9.90
CA ALA A 131 12.67 -0.22 -8.68
C ALA A 131 11.65 -0.16 -7.54
N ILE A 132 11.40 -1.28 -6.85
CA ILE A 132 10.51 -1.30 -5.69
C ILE A 132 11.21 -0.71 -4.46
N CYS A 133 12.48 -1.07 -4.25
CA CYS A 133 13.35 -0.46 -3.27
C CYS A 133 13.88 0.88 -3.80
N GLN A 134 13.40 1.99 -3.21
CA GLN A 134 13.70 3.34 -3.68
C GLN A 134 14.95 3.92 -3.00
N HIS A 135 15.85 4.49 -3.81
CA HIS A 135 17.15 5.05 -3.43
C HIS A 135 17.30 6.52 -3.87
N GLY A 136 16.20 7.21 -4.19
CA GLY A 136 16.18 8.61 -4.63
C GLY A 136 15.43 8.84 -5.93
N GLN A 137 14.89 7.78 -6.56
CA GLN A 137 14.05 7.93 -7.76
C GLN A 137 12.85 8.81 -7.42
N ALA A 138 12.66 9.89 -8.17
CA ALA A 138 11.65 10.92 -7.90
C ALA A 138 11.73 11.54 -6.48
N GLY A 139 12.93 11.60 -5.89
CA GLY A 139 13.14 12.09 -4.53
C GLY A 139 12.60 11.15 -3.43
N MET A 140 12.23 9.92 -3.77
CA MET A 140 11.66 8.94 -2.84
C MET A 140 12.72 7.97 -2.32
N HIS A 141 12.59 7.58 -1.05
CA HIS A 141 13.49 6.61 -0.41
C HIS A 141 12.69 5.58 0.38
N THR A 142 13.09 4.30 0.25
CA THR A 142 12.61 3.26 1.15
C THR A 142 13.35 3.37 2.48
N SER A 143 12.58 3.56 3.56
CA SER A 143 13.09 3.61 4.93
C SER A 143 12.83 2.32 5.70
N VAL A 144 11.73 1.63 5.39
CA VAL A 144 11.34 0.34 5.99
C VAL A 144 10.63 -0.51 4.94
N ALA A 145 10.64 -1.82 5.13
CA ALA A 145 9.83 -2.76 4.36
C ALA A 145 9.33 -3.88 5.29
N TYR A 146 8.17 -4.45 4.97
CA TYR A 146 7.62 -5.56 5.75
C TYR A 146 6.76 -6.49 4.91
N VAL A 147 6.69 -7.75 5.35
CA VAL A 147 5.78 -8.78 4.83
C VAL A 147 4.97 -9.30 6.00
N VAL A 148 3.64 -9.18 5.91
CA VAL A 148 2.71 -9.74 6.91
C VAL A 148 2.22 -11.08 6.41
N VAL A 149 2.26 -12.09 7.27
CA VAL A 149 1.78 -13.45 6.99
C VAL A 149 0.69 -13.80 8.02
N PRO A 150 -0.59 -13.49 7.74
CA PRO A 150 -1.67 -13.66 8.71
C PRO A 150 -1.81 -15.08 9.25
N SER A 151 -1.67 -16.09 8.38
CA SER A 151 -1.76 -17.51 8.76
C SER A 151 -0.67 -17.97 9.71
N GLU A 152 0.46 -17.25 9.76
CA GLU A 152 1.56 -17.52 10.69
C GLU A 152 1.57 -16.56 11.88
N ARG A 153 0.64 -15.60 11.92
CA ARG A 153 0.66 -14.47 12.86
C ARG A 153 2.05 -13.85 12.96
N ALA A 154 2.66 -13.57 11.80
CA ALA A 154 4.04 -13.08 11.76
C ALA A 154 4.20 -11.87 10.85
N ILE A 155 5.17 -11.01 11.20
CA ILE A 155 5.68 -9.93 10.36
C ILE A 155 7.17 -10.15 10.15
N TYR A 156 7.60 -10.16 8.90
CA TYR A 156 9.00 -10.02 8.52
C TYR A 156 9.26 -8.53 8.30
N PHE A 157 10.18 -7.93 9.05
CA PHE A 157 10.41 -6.50 9.05
C PHE A 157 11.88 -6.16 8.76
N ALA A 158 12.10 -5.17 7.90
CA ALA A 158 13.41 -4.63 7.56
C ALA A 158 13.47 -3.14 7.90
N TYR A 159 14.30 -2.76 8.87
CA TYR A 159 14.59 -1.35 9.18
C TYR A 159 15.70 -0.82 8.27
N GLY A 160 15.30 -0.39 7.07
CA GLY A 160 16.21 0.14 6.07
C GLY A 160 15.76 -0.22 4.66
N LYS A 161 16.71 -0.18 3.73
CA LYS A 161 16.48 -0.55 2.33
C LYS A 161 16.55 -2.07 2.22
N PRO A 162 15.45 -2.78 1.87
CA PRO A 162 15.41 -4.25 1.88
C PRO A 162 16.41 -4.94 0.95
N CYS A 163 17.01 -4.22 -0.01
CA CYS A 163 18.10 -4.73 -0.82
C CYS A 163 19.47 -4.76 -0.10
N ARG A 164 19.57 -4.18 1.11
CA ARG A 164 20.83 -4.02 1.87
C ARG A 164 20.76 -4.51 3.30
N VAL A 165 19.57 -4.71 3.85
CA VAL A 165 19.37 -5.15 5.23
C VAL A 165 18.52 -6.41 5.24
N PRO A 166 18.77 -7.33 6.19
CA PRO A 166 17.94 -8.53 6.33
C PRO A 166 16.55 -8.16 6.86
N PHE A 167 15.61 -9.09 6.69
CA PHE A 167 14.33 -9.06 7.39
C PHE A 167 14.43 -9.88 8.67
N GLU A 168 13.88 -9.35 9.75
CA GLU A 168 13.73 -10.03 11.03
C GLU A 168 12.26 -10.46 11.21
N LYS A 169 12.03 -11.68 11.70
CA LYS A 169 10.68 -12.20 11.95
C LYS A 169 10.22 -11.82 13.36
N TYR A 170 8.99 -11.31 13.45
CA TYR A 170 8.29 -10.95 14.68
C TYR A 170 6.96 -11.71 14.74
N GLU A 171 6.60 -12.23 15.91
CA GLU A 171 5.31 -12.88 16.16
C GLU A 171 4.27 -11.86 16.66
N LEU A 172 2.99 -12.06 16.29
CA LEU A 172 1.84 -11.19 16.58
C LEU A 172 0.81 -11.85 17.51
#